data_AF-A0A945GKR8-F1
#
_entry.id   AF-A0A945GKR8-F1
#
_cell.length_a   1.000
_cell.length_b   1.000
_cell.length_c   1.000
_cell.angle_alpha   90.00
_cell.angle_beta   90.00
_cell.angle_gamma   90.00
#
_symmetry.space_group_name_H-M   'P 1'
#
loop_
_entity.id
_entity.type
_entity.pdbx_description
1 polymer ?
#
loop_
_entity_poly.entity_id
_entity_poly.type
_entity_poly.pdbx_seq_one_letter_code
_entity_poly.pdbx_strand_id
1 'polypeptide(L)'
;MATVDSDPDAVLALYDIGEVRGMSAAGGTAGKTWKVVSSSGDYFLRLRGVRTSSEARLRFDHGLRDHLVGCGVPTAAALATKEGDRWVRMEEGVYELYPFVVGRAFDPESEEEIAAAARGLAEYHRVAAEYRSPSAET
;
A
#
# COMPACT_ATOMS: atom_id res chain seq x y z
N MET A 1 5.20 28.99 -13.36
CA MET A 1 5.27 28.18 -12.13
C MET A 1 5.72 26.81 -12.56
N ALA A 2 6.93 26.39 -12.18
CA ALA A 2 7.44 25.07 -12.50
C ALA A 2 6.63 24.04 -11.72
N THR A 3 5.90 23.19 -12.44
CA THR A 3 5.31 21.96 -11.93
C THR A 3 6.47 21.12 -11.39
N VAL A 4 6.47 20.87 -10.08
CA VAL A 4 7.43 19.96 -9.48
C VAL A 4 7.00 18.57 -9.92
N ASP A 5 7.63 18.02 -10.96
CA ASP A 5 7.56 16.59 -11.27
C ASP A 5 7.73 15.83 -9.96
N SER A 6 6.80 14.93 -9.61
CA SER A 6 6.86 14.28 -8.31
C SER A 6 8.06 13.34 -8.28
N ASP A 7 9.08 13.77 -7.57
CA ASP A 7 10.27 12.98 -7.33
C ASP A 7 9.96 11.92 -6.25
N PRO A 8 9.95 10.61 -6.60
CA PRO A 8 9.73 9.56 -5.61
C PRO A 8 10.78 9.60 -4.49
N ASP A 9 12.00 10.08 -4.74
CA ASP A 9 13.02 10.21 -3.71
C ASP A 9 12.64 11.27 -2.67
N ALA A 10 12.05 12.39 -3.11
CA ALA A 10 11.51 13.41 -2.20
C ALA A 10 10.36 12.87 -1.34
N VAL A 11 9.51 12.00 -1.89
CA VAL A 11 8.47 11.31 -1.12
C VAL A 11 9.08 10.36 -0.09
N LEU A 12 10.10 9.58 -0.45
CA LEU A 12 10.75 8.62 0.44
C LEU A 12 11.45 9.30 1.63
N ALA A 13 11.98 10.52 1.43
CA ALA A 13 12.59 11.31 2.50
C ALA A 13 11.63 11.64 3.66
N LEU A 14 10.31 11.59 3.44
CA LEU A 14 9.27 11.81 4.45
C LEU A 14 9.05 10.61 5.37
N TYR A 15 9.58 9.43 5.02
CA TYR A 15 9.45 8.21 5.81
C TYR A 15 10.72 7.91 6.61
N ASP A 16 10.56 7.24 7.74
CA ASP A 16 11.69 6.75 8.53
C ASP A 16 12.09 5.33 8.10
N ILE A 17 12.77 5.26 6.95
CA ILE A 17 13.21 4.00 6.32
C ILE A 17 14.73 3.94 6.14
N GLY A 18 15.48 4.76 6.88
CA GLY A 18 16.93 4.85 6.72
C GLY A 18 17.37 5.34 5.33
N GLU A 19 18.59 4.99 4.94
CA GLU A 19 19.19 5.41 3.67
C GLU A 19 18.65 4.59 2.50
N VAL A 20 18.09 5.25 1.48
CA VAL A 20 17.68 4.59 0.23
C VAL A 20 18.92 4.20 -0.56
N ARG A 21 19.08 2.90 -0.82
CA ARG A 21 20.21 2.32 -1.56
C ARG A 21 19.88 2.03 -3.02
N GLY A 22 18.60 1.93 -3.34
CA GLY A 22 18.15 1.72 -4.71
C GLY A 22 16.64 1.70 -4.84
N MET A 23 16.17 2.02 -6.04
CA MET A 23 14.76 2.00 -6.39
C MET A 23 14.62 1.45 -7.81
N SER A 24 13.69 0.52 -8.01
CA SER A 24 13.42 -0.07 -9.32
C SER A 24 11.92 -0.14 -9.56
N ALA A 25 11.50 0.09 -10.81
CA ALA A 25 10.11 -0.11 -11.19
C ALA A 25 9.65 -1.53 -10.81
N ALA A 26 8.52 -1.62 -10.13
CA ALA A 26 7.84 -2.87 -9.80
C ALA A 26 6.64 -3.05 -10.75
N GLY A 27 6.27 -4.30 -11.01
CA GLY A 27 5.08 -4.61 -11.79
C GLY A 27 3.80 -4.24 -11.07
N GLY A 28 2.71 -4.12 -11.82
CA GLY A 28 1.38 -3.82 -11.30
C GLY A 28 0.43 -3.47 -12.44
N THR A 29 -0.87 -3.62 -12.19
CA THR A 29 -1.93 -3.33 -13.19
C THR A 29 -2.55 -1.95 -13.02
N ALA A 30 -2.34 -1.28 -11.88
CA ALA A 30 -2.98 -0.01 -11.53
C ALA A 30 -2.03 0.94 -10.78
N GLY A 31 -1.44 1.88 -11.52
CA GLY A 31 -0.53 2.91 -10.99
C GLY A 31 0.94 2.61 -11.24
N LYS A 32 1.80 3.61 -11.01
CA LYS A 32 3.26 3.40 -11.02
C LYS A 32 3.67 2.83 -9.66
N THR A 33 4.52 1.82 -9.67
CA THR A 33 4.97 1.12 -8.46
C THR A 33 6.47 0.91 -8.49
N TRP A 34 7.10 0.92 -7.32
CA TRP A 34 8.53 0.73 -7.18
C TRP A 34 8.85 -0.18 -6.00
N LYS A 35 9.86 -1.03 -6.19
CA LYS A 35 10.56 -1.66 -5.09
C LYS A 35 11.65 -0.70 -4.62
N VAL A 36 11.71 -0.45 -3.32
CA VAL A 36 12.69 0.43 -2.68
C VAL A 36 13.55 -0.43 -1.76
N VAL A 37 14.87 -0.36 -1.92
CA VAL A 37 15.84 -1.03 -1.06
C VAL A 37 16.46 0.04 -0.18
N SER A 38 16.42 -0.13 1.13
CA SER A 38 17.02 0.81 2.08
C SER A 38 17.93 0.13 3.10
N SER A 39 18.54 0.92 3.98
CA SER A 39 19.34 0.40 5.10
C SER A 39 18.52 -0.28 6.20
N SER A 40 17.22 0.01 6.30
CA SER A 40 16.33 -0.58 7.32
C SER A 40 15.46 -1.73 6.79
N GLY A 41 15.38 -1.90 5.48
CA GLY A 41 14.63 -2.99 4.86
C GLY A 41 14.23 -2.71 3.42
N ASP A 42 13.42 -3.62 2.86
CA ASP A 42 12.81 -3.44 1.55
C ASP A 42 11.38 -2.93 1.70
N TYR A 43 10.99 -2.02 0.82
CA TYR A 43 9.67 -1.39 0.80
C TYR A 43 9.06 -1.40 -0.59
N PHE A 44 7.76 -1.18 -0.64
CA PHE A 44 6.99 -1.05 -1.86
C PHE A 44 6.31 0.32 -1.91
N LEU A 45 6.75 1.16 -2.84
CA LEU A 45 6.16 2.47 -3.08
C LEU A 45 5.11 2.37 -4.17
N ARG A 46 3.93 2.92 -3.92
CA ARG A 46 2.83 2.96 -4.88
C ARG A 46 2.37 4.39 -5.12
N LEU A 47 2.21 4.75 -6.38
CA LEU A 47 1.51 5.96 -6.80
C LEU A 47 0.12 5.62 -7.33
N ARG A 48 -0.91 6.14 -6.67
CA ARG A 48 -2.29 6.13 -7.14
C ARG A 48 -2.59 7.39 -7.93
N GLY A 49 -3.28 7.25 -9.07
CA GLY A 49 -3.74 8.40 -9.85
C GLY A 49 -4.79 9.24 -9.11
N VAL A 50 -4.88 10.53 -9.47
CA VAL A 50 -5.79 11.51 -8.83
C VAL A 50 -7.24 11.04 -8.78
N ARG A 51 -7.77 10.45 -9.86
CA ARG A 51 -9.17 10.00 -9.95
C ARG A 51 -9.53 8.88 -8.95
N THR A 52 -8.55 8.15 -8.44
CA THR A 52 -8.73 7.01 -7.54
C THR A 52 -8.36 7.31 -6.09
N SER A 53 -8.10 8.58 -5.77
CA SER A 53 -7.49 9.01 -4.51
C SER A 53 -8.30 10.08 -3.78
N SER A 54 -9.64 10.03 -3.91
CA SER A 54 -10.51 10.86 -3.06
C SER A 54 -10.27 10.52 -1.59
N GLU A 55 -10.41 11.51 -0.72
CA GLU A 55 -10.12 11.34 0.71
C GLU A 55 -10.96 10.23 1.35
N ALA A 56 -12.26 10.19 1.06
CA ALA A 56 -13.15 9.15 1.55
C ALA A 56 -12.66 7.73 1.14
N ARG A 57 -12.14 7.59 -0.08
CA ARG A 57 -11.61 6.31 -0.56
C ARG A 57 -10.29 5.94 0.10
N LEU A 58 -9.40 6.90 0.29
CA LEU A 58 -8.14 6.68 1.01
C LEU A 58 -8.42 6.25 2.46
N ARG A 59 -9.26 7.01 3.17
CA ARG A 59 -9.64 6.69 4.56
C ARG A 59 -10.27 5.29 4.67
N PHE A 60 -11.18 4.96 3.74
CA PHE A 60 -11.77 3.62 3.68
C PHE A 60 -10.70 2.54 3.44
N ASP A 61 -9.87 2.68 2.41
CA ASP A 61 -8.86 1.68 2.03
C ASP A 61 -7.81 1.46 3.14
N HIS A 62 -7.29 2.54 3.73
CA HIS A 62 -6.31 2.47 4.82
C HIS A 62 -6.95 1.86 6.08
N GLY A 63 -8.14 2.32 6.48
CA GLY A 63 -8.80 1.79 7.67
C GLY A 63 -9.21 0.32 7.51
N LEU A 64 -9.66 -0.11 6.33
CA LEU A 64 -9.96 -1.52 6.06
C LEU A 64 -8.68 -2.37 6.16
N ARG A 65 -7.56 -1.90 5.61
CA ARG A 65 -6.27 -2.61 5.71
C ARG A 65 -5.81 -2.72 7.16
N ASP A 66 -5.90 -1.64 7.93
CA ASP A 66 -5.50 -1.66 9.34
C ASP A 66 -6.38 -2.64 10.15
N HIS A 67 -7.69 -2.66 9.89
CA HIS A 67 -8.61 -3.63 10.50
C HIS A 67 -8.24 -5.08 10.15
N LEU A 68 -7.98 -5.36 8.87
CA LEU A 68 -7.58 -6.70 8.41
C LEU A 68 -6.27 -7.16 9.05
N VAL A 69 -5.25 -6.29 9.10
CA VAL A 69 -3.97 -6.59 9.76
C VAL A 69 -4.18 -6.80 11.26
N GLY A 70 -4.98 -5.96 11.92
CA GLY A 70 -5.30 -6.09 13.35
C GLY A 70 -6.00 -7.41 13.70
N CYS A 71 -6.75 -7.98 12.76
CA CYS A 71 -7.39 -9.29 12.90
C CYS A 71 -6.53 -10.47 12.41
N GLY A 72 -5.28 -10.22 11.99
CA GLY A 72 -4.34 -11.27 11.57
C GLY A 72 -4.51 -11.75 10.13
N VAL A 73 -5.29 -11.05 9.30
CA VAL A 73 -5.40 -11.37 7.86
C VAL A 73 -4.06 -11.04 7.17
N PRO A 74 -3.48 -11.95 6.38
CA PRO A 74 -2.18 -11.74 5.75
C PRO A 74 -2.26 -10.67 4.65
N THR A 75 -2.03 -9.42 5.03
CA THR A 75 -1.96 -8.26 4.13
C THR A 75 -0.96 -7.23 4.67
N ALA A 76 -0.78 -6.13 3.94
CA ALA A 76 0.10 -5.04 4.32
C ALA A 76 -0.68 -3.73 4.51
N ALA A 77 -0.36 -3.04 5.61
CA ALA A 77 -0.80 -1.68 5.89
C ALA A 77 0.28 -0.69 5.45
N ALA A 78 -0.13 0.51 5.04
CA ALA A 78 0.82 1.56 4.65
C ALA A 78 1.63 2.02 5.87
N LEU A 79 2.90 2.35 5.69
CA LEU A 79 3.70 3.01 6.71
C LEU A 79 3.18 4.44 6.93
N ALA A 80 3.36 4.93 8.16
CA ALA A 80 3.21 6.35 8.43
C ALA A 80 4.48 7.11 8.02
N THR A 81 4.31 8.35 7.56
CA THR A 81 5.41 9.31 7.45
C THR A 81 5.93 9.67 8.85
N LYS A 82 7.05 10.40 8.90
CA LYS A 82 7.60 10.97 10.15
C LYS A 82 6.59 11.87 10.89
N GLU A 83 5.62 12.44 10.17
CA GLU A 83 4.56 13.30 10.70
C GLU A 83 3.28 12.52 11.06
N GLY A 84 3.22 11.22 10.77
CA GLY A 84 2.09 10.35 11.10
C GLY A 84 1.09 10.15 9.97
N ASP A 85 1.26 10.80 8.81
CA ASP A 85 0.37 10.64 7.66
C ASP A 85 0.54 9.28 7.00
N ARG A 86 -0.56 8.69 6.51
CA ARG A 86 -0.54 7.36 5.86
C ARG A 86 -0.35 7.40 4.35
N TRP A 87 -0.36 8.61 3.78
CA TRP A 87 -0.16 8.85 2.37
C TRP A 87 0.38 10.26 2.15
N VAL A 88 1.03 10.48 1.00
CA VAL A 88 1.58 11.78 0.62
C VAL A 88 0.90 12.23 -0.67
N ARG A 89 0.30 13.43 -0.66
CA ARG A 89 -0.34 14.03 -1.84
C ARG A 89 0.66 14.86 -2.63
N MET A 90 0.76 14.58 -3.93
CA MET A 90 1.54 15.31 -4.92
C MET A 90 0.66 15.64 -6.13
N GLU A 91 1.16 16.47 -7.05
CA GLU A 91 0.40 16.91 -8.24
C GLU A 91 -0.13 15.73 -9.08
N GLU A 92 0.68 14.68 -9.25
CA GLU A 92 0.35 13.50 -10.03
C GLU A 92 -0.55 12.47 -9.32
N GLY A 93 -0.73 12.61 -8.00
CA GLY A 93 -1.57 11.71 -7.24
C GLY A 93 -1.14 11.50 -5.81
N VAL A 94 -1.35 10.28 -5.33
CA VAL A 94 -1.13 9.92 -3.93
C VAL A 94 -0.14 8.79 -3.81
N TYR A 95 0.93 9.03 -3.05
CA TYR A 95 1.92 8.04 -2.71
C TYR A 95 1.60 7.35 -1.40
N GLU A 96 1.78 6.03 -1.40
CA GLU A 96 1.67 5.17 -0.23
C GLU A 96 2.91 4.27 -0.18
N LEU A 97 3.55 4.17 0.98
CA LEU A 97 4.66 3.25 1.20
C LEU A 97 4.19 2.06 2.01
N TYR A 98 4.58 0.85 1.61
CA TYR A 98 4.24 -0.41 2.27
C TYR A 98 5.50 -1.21 2.62
N PRO A 99 5.46 -2.09 3.64
CA PRO A 99 6.50 -3.10 3.80
C PRO A 99 6.55 -3.98 2.54
N PHE A 100 7.75 -4.36 2.10
CA PHE A 100 7.85 -5.30 0.99
C PHE A 100 7.47 -6.70 1.44
N VAL A 101 6.44 -7.28 0.82
CA VAL A 101 6.01 -8.66 1.10
C VAL A 101 6.84 -9.60 0.24
N VAL A 102 7.71 -10.38 0.89
CA VAL A 102 8.47 -11.43 0.21
C VAL A 102 7.51 -12.57 -0.15
N GLY A 103 7.49 -12.91 -1.43
CA GLY A 103 6.64 -13.98 -1.94
C GLY A 103 7.06 -14.40 -3.34
N ARG A 104 6.27 -15.30 -3.92
CA ARG A 104 6.43 -15.79 -5.28
C ARG A 104 5.13 -15.62 -6.06
N ALA A 105 5.22 -15.74 -7.38
CA ALA A 105 4.03 -15.81 -8.21
C ALA A 105 3.16 -17.00 -7.83
N PHE A 106 1.85 -16.78 -7.88
CA PHE A 106 0.83 -17.80 -7.75
C PHE A 106 0.89 -18.76 -8.93
N ASP A 107 0.81 -20.06 -8.66
CA ASP A 107 0.70 -21.11 -9.67
C ASP A 107 -0.78 -21.47 -9.90
N PRO A 108 -1.36 -21.12 -11.07
CA PRO A 108 -2.75 -21.42 -11.37
C PRO A 108 -3.03 -22.90 -11.66
N GLU A 109 -2.01 -23.74 -11.83
CA GLU A 109 -2.17 -25.19 -12.03
C GLU A 109 -2.13 -25.95 -10.70
N SER A 110 -1.72 -25.30 -9.61
CA SER A 110 -1.63 -25.90 -8.28
C SER A 110 -2.97 -25.85 -7.53
N GLU A 111 -3.63 -27.00 -7.39
CA GLU A 111 -4.86 -27.12 -6.60
C GLU A 111 -4.67 -26.68 -5.14
N GLU A 112 -3.49 -26.93 -4.56
CA GLU A 112 -3.17 -26.53 -3.20
C GLU A 112 -3.15 -25.00 -3.05
N GLU A 113 -2.53 -24.30 -4.00
CA GLU A 113 -2.49 -22.84 -3.99
C GLU A 113 -3.86 -22.23 -4.24
N ILE A 114 -4.65 -22.81 -5.15
CA ILE A 114 -6.04 -22.39 -5.38
C ILE A 114 -6.84 -22.52 -4.09
N ALA A 115 -6.75 -23.67 -3.41
CA ALA A 115 -7.45 -23.90 -2.15
C ALA A 115 -6.96 -22.95 -1.04
N ALA A 116 -5.66 -22.65 -0.98
CA ALA A 116 -5.11 -21.69 -0.04
C ALA A 116 -5.60 -20.25 -0.32
N ALA A 117 -5.63 -19.83 -1.58
CA ALA A 117 -6.16 -18.53 -2.00
C ALA A 117 -7.66 -18.41 -1.66
N ALA A 118 -8.45 -19.47 -1.90
CA ALA A 118 -9.86 -19.51 -1.55
C ALA A 118 -10.09 -19.37 -0.04
N ARG A 119 -9.30 -20.07 0.80
CA ARG A 119 -9.34 -19.90 2.26
C ARG A 119 -8.98 -18.49 2.68
N GLY A 120 -7.93 -17.90 2.09
CA GLY A 120 -7.53 -16.53 2.35
C GLY A 120 -8.63 -15.52 1.99
N LEU A 121 -9.30 -15.70 0.86
CA LEU A 121 -10.42 -14.85 0.44
C LEU A 121 -11.65 -15.00 1.34
N ALA A 122 -11.95 -16.23 1.79
CA ALA A 122 -13.04 -16.46 2.74
C ALA A 122 -12.79 -15.75 4.08
N GLU A 123 -11.56 -15.84 4.60
CA GLU A 123 -11.17 -15.15 5.83
C GLU A 123 -11.20 -13.63 5.67
N TYR A 124 -10.70 -13.11 4.54
CA TYR A 124 -10.83 -11.70 4.19
C TYR A 124 -12.30 -11.24 4.24
N HIS A 125 -13.22 -11.96 3.60
CA HIS A 125 -14.64 -11.59 3.59
C HIS A 125 -15.25 -11.59 4.99
N ARG A 126 -14.93 -12.59 5.80
CA ARG A 126 -15.43 -12.72 7.17
C ARG A 126 -15.00 -11.52 8.02
N VAL A 127 -13.71 -11.18 8.01
CA VAL A 127 -13.15 -10.07 8.79
C VAL A 127 -13.61 -8.71 8.24
N ALA A 128 -13.65 -8.55 6.92
CA ALA A 128 -14.08 -7.29 6.29
C ALA A 128 -15.55 -6.97 6.55
N ALA A 129 -16.43 -7.96 6.74
CA ALA A 129 -17.83 -7.75 7.07
C ALA A 129 -18.03 -7.06 8.44
N GLU A 130 -17.06 -7.20 9.35
CA GLU A 130 -17.07 -6.58 10.67
C GLU A 130 -16.51 -5.15 10.64
N TYR A 131 -15.81 -4.76 9.57
CA TYR A 131 -15.25 -3.41 9.45
C TYR A 131 -16.38 -2.36 9.41
N ARG A 132 -16.17 -1.28 10.15
CA ARG A 132 -17.01 -0.09 10.11
C ARG A 132 -16.12 1.06 9.69
N SER A 133 -16.35 1.58 8.49
CA SER A 133 -15.67 2.78 8.04
C SER A 133 -15.94 3.90 9.05
N PRO A 134 -14.94 4.72 9.40
CA PRO A 134 -15.23 6.02 10.00
C PRO A 134 -16.21 6.71 9.05
N SER A 135 -17.42 6.98 9.53
CA SER A 135 -18.38 7.80 8.80
C SER A 135 -17.69 9.12 8.49
N ALA A 136 -17.80 9.59 7.25
CA ALA A 136 -17.46 10.98 6.95
C ALA A 136 -18.39 11.84 7.83
N GLU A 137 -17.84 12.41 8.91
CA GLU A 137 -18.56 13.42 9.67
C GLU A 137 -19.03 14.48 8.67
N THR A 138 -20.35 14.70 8.65
CA THR A 138 -21.05 15.70 7.83
C THR A 138 -21.02 17.03 8.54
#